data_AF-A0A348RZE6-F1
#
_entry.id   AF-A0A348RZE6-F1
#
_cell.length_a   1.000
_cell.length_b   1.000
_cell.length_c   1.000
_cell.angle_alpha   90.00
_cell.angle_beta   90.00
_cell.angle_gamma   90.00
#
_symmetry.space_group_name_H-M   'P 1'
#
loop_
_entity.id
_entity.type
_entity.pdbx_description
1 polymer ?
#
loop_
_entity_poly.entity_id
_entity_poly.type
_entity_poly.pdbx_seq_one_letter_code
_entity_poly.pdbx_strand_id
1 'polypeptide(L)'
;RQLSLLQSKLPEGSNAQLVSISTDPEFDTIQVLQKYARKFEANTESWSFLTGTRKEIFRVSGDELLLVLIEKEEEERESENDIFLHSTLTVLVDGLGQIRGSYEILEEGALEDALNDLQRLESGTN
;
A
#
# COMPACT_ATOMS: atom_id res chain seq x y z
N ARG A 1 2.26 11.30 -1.54
CA ARG A 1 3.39 11.99 -2.24
C ARG A 1 4.46 10.99 -2.64
N GLN A 2 5.00 10.17 -1.72
CA GLN A 2 6.01 9.15 -2.08
C GLN A 2 5.48 8.09 -3.05
N LEU A 3 4.26 7.58 -2.87
CA LEU A 3 3.66 6.63 -3.83
C LEU A 3 3.43 7.26 -5.23
N SER A 4 3.09 8.54 -5.32
CA SER A 4 3.04 9.25 -6.62
C SER A 4 4.42 9.36 -7.26
N LEU A 5 5.48 9.56 -6.46
CA LEU A 5 6.86 9.55 -6.94
C LEU A 5 7.26 8.14 -7.40
N LEU A 6 6.90 7.10 -6.65
CA LEU A 6 7.10 5.71 -7.01
C LEU A 6 6.43 5.40 -8.36
N GLN A 7 5.16 5.79 -8.54
CA GLN A 7 4.46 5.68 -9.84
C GLN A 7 5.25 6.35 -10.97
N SER A 8 5.74 7.59 -10.75
CA SER A 8 6.48 8.32 -11.79
C SER A 8 7.84 7.71 -12.14
N LYS A 9 8.38 6.87 -11.25
CA LYS A 9 9.68 6.21 -11.40
C LYS A 9 9.56 4.73 -11.79
N LEU A 10 8.35 4.21 -11.99
CA LEU A 10 8.18 2.85 -12.49
C LEU A 10 8.90 2.69 -13.84
N PRO A 11 9.55 1.53 -14.08
CA PRO A 11 10.19 1.26 -15.37
C PRO A 11 9.23 1.44 -16.54
N GLU A 12 9.74 1.94 -17.67
CA GLU A 12 8.93 2.04 -18.89
C GLU A 12 8.48 0.64 -19.35
N GLY A 13 7.17 0.45 -19.54
CA GLY A 13 6.59 -0.85 -19.85
C GLY A 13 6.48 -1.81 -18.66
N SER A 14 6.68 -1.33 -17.43
CA SER A 14 6.46 -2.11 -16.21
C SER A 14 5.03 -2.66 -16.15
N ASN A 15 4.92 -3.92 -15.71
CA ASN A 15 3.63 -4.57 -15.45
C ASN A 15 3.21 -4.45 -13.98
N ALA A 16 3.98 -3.70 -13.17
CA ALA A 16 3.72 -3.51 -11.76
C ALA A 16 2.39 -2.80 -11.52
N GLN A 17 1.74 -3.16 -10.42
CA GLN A 17 0.50 -2.56 -9.95
C GLN A 17 0.72 -1.99 -8.56
N LEU A 18 0.40 -0.72 -8.38
CA LEU A 18 0.33 -0.08 -7.08
C LEU A 18 -1.05 -0.37 -6.48
N VAL A 19 -1.07 -0.81 -5.23
CA VAL A 19 -2.33 -1.08 -4.51
C VAL A 19 -2.29 -0.34 -3.19
N SER A 20 -3.28 0.51 -2.96
CA SER A 20 -3.49 1.18 -1.68
C SER A 20 -4.78 0.69 -1.04
N ILE A 21 -4.67 0.02 0.10
CA ILE A 21 -5.80 -0.50 0.86
C ILE A 21 -6.11 0.49 1.98
N SER A 22 -7.36 0.92 2.09
CA SER A 22 -7.82 1.78 3.19
C SER A 22 -7.70 1.06 4.54
N THR A 23 -7.40 1.81 5.60
CA THR A 23 -7.48 1.36 6.99
C THR A 23 -8.77 1.81 7.68
N ASP A 24 -9.57 2.68 7.05
CA ASP A 24 -10.83 3.20 7.58
C ASP A 24 -11.96 3.03 6.54
N PRO A 25 -12.55 1.83 6.44
CA PRO A 25 -13.58 1.55 5.44
C PRO A 25 -14.90 2.30 5.67
N GLU A 26 -15.15 2.84 6.87
CA GLU A 26 -16.38 3.56 7.18
C GLU A 26 -16.33 4.99 6.63
N PHE A 27 -15.15 5.61 6.66
CA PHE A 27 -14.93 6.92 6.05
C PHE A 27 -14.55 6.83 4.56
N ASP A 28 -13.65 5.89 4.21
CA ASP A 28 -13.07 5.75 2.87
C ASP A 28 -14.00 5.01 1.90
N THR A 29 -15.14 5.65 1.66
CA THR A 29 -16.05 5.27 0.57
C THR A 29 -15.36 5.38 -0.79
N ILE A 30 -15.92 4.69 -1.79
CA ILE A 30 -15.44 4.74 -3.18
C ILE A 30 -15.26 6.19 -3.68
N GLN A 31 -16.20 7.09 -3.34
CA GLN A 31 -16.14 8.49 -3.75
C GLN A 31 -15.00 9.26 -3.06
N VAL A 32 -14.70 8.94 -1.80
CA VAL A 32 -13.57 9.52 -1.05
C VAL A 32 -12.25 9.03 -1.66
N LEU A 33 -12.11 7.74 -1.91
CA LEU A 33 -10.93 7.15 -2.54
C LEU A 33 -10.69 7.70 -3.96
N GLN A 34 -11.74 7.89 -4.74
CA GLN A 34 -11.62 8.54 -6.06
C GLN A 34 -11.14 9.99 -5.98
N LYS A 35 -11.58 10.76 -4.97
CA LYS A 35 -11.08 12.11 -4.73
C LYS A 35 -9.60 12.07 -4.30
N TYR A 36 -9.23 11.10 -3.47
CA TYR A 36 -7.86 10.89 -3.03
C TYR A 36 -6.94 10.55 -4.20
N ALA A 37 -7.32 9.59 -5.06
CA ALA A 37 -6.59 9.23 -6.27
C ALA A 37 -6.35 10.44 -7.18
N ARG A 38 -7.38 11.27 -7.41
CA ARG A 38 -7.25 12.51 -8.19
C ARG A 38 -6.29 13.51 -7.56
N LYS A 39 -6.34 13.68 -6.24
CA LYS A 39 -5.43 14.58 -5.49
C LYS A 39 -3.96 14.20 -5.66
N PHE A 40 -3.67 12.91 -5.85
CA PHE A 40 -2.32 12.39 -6.01
C PHE A 40 -1.93 12.09 -7.46
N GLU A 41 -2.77 12.50 -8.42
CA GLU A 41 -2.56 12.28 -9.85
C GLU A 41 -2.27 10.80 -10.17
N ALA A 42 -2.96 9.90 -9.47
CA ALA A 42 -2.81 8.48 -9.65
C ALA A 42 -3.31 8.06 -11.03
N ASN A 43 -2.50 7.28 -11.75
CA ASN A 43 -2.94 6.57 -12.95
C ASN A 43 -3.73 5.34 -12.51
N THR A 44 -5.06 5.39 -12.64
CA THR A 44 -5.94 4.30 -12.19
C THR A 44 -5.83 3.03 -13.04
N GLU A 45 -5.06 3.03 -14.14
CA GLU A 45 -4.74 1.81 -14.89
C GLU A 45 -3.63 0.98 -14.22
N SER A 46 -2.78 1.62 -13.40
CA SER A 46 -1.66 0.97 -12.70
C SER A 46 -1.66 1.20 -11.19
N TRP A 47 -2.61 1.98 -10.66
CA TRP A 47 -2.77 2.24 -9.24
C TRP A 47 -4.23 2.08 -8.79
N SER A 48 -4.48 1.00 -8.07
CA SER A 48 -5.78 0.68 -7.49
C SER A 48 -5.91 1.15 -6.03
N PHE A 49 -7.08 1.65 -5.68
CA PHE A 49 -7.45 2.02 -4.32
C PHE A 49 -8.59 1.12 -3.85
N LEU A 50 -8.36 0.36 -2.79
CA LEU A 50 -9.24 -0.69 -2.31
C LEU A 50 -9.81 -0.33 -0.93
N THR A 51 -11.07 -0.70 -0.73
CA THR A 51 -11.76 -0.69 0.57
C THR A 51 -12.62 -1.95 0.66
N GLY A 52 -13.18 -2.24 1.82
CA GLY A 52 -13.96 -3.46 2.05
C GLY A 52 -14.49 -3.51 3.47
N THR A 53 -14.89 -4.69 3.93
CA THR A 53 -15.24 -4.85 5.35
C THR A 53 -13.98 -4.79 6.21
N ARG A 54 -14.10 -4.32 7.46
CA ARG A 54 -13.00 -4.31 8.45
C ARG A 54 -12.28 -5.68 8.52
N LYS A 55 -13.07 -6.77 8.47
CA LYS A 55 -12.56 -8.15 8.48
C LYS A 55 -11.72 -8.50 7.24
N GLU A 56 -12.13 -8.07 6.06
CA GLU A 56 -11.37 -8.31 4.83
C GLU A 56 -10.06 -7.53 4.82
N ILE A 57 -10.10 -6.26 5.24
CA ILE A 57 -8.91 -5.42 5.35
C ILE A 57 -7.92 -6.03 6.36
N PHE A 58 -8.40 -6.49 7.51
CA PHE A 58 -7.55 -7.15 8.50
C PHE A 58 -6.90 -8.42 7.96
N ARG A 59 -7.68 -9.29 7.31
CA ARG A 59 -7.15 -10.54 6.72
C ARG A 59 -6.09 -10.24 5.66
N VAL A 60 -6.39 -9.35 4.71
CA VAL A 60 -5.46 -9.07 3.60
C VAL A 60 -4.21 -8.35 4.10
N SER A 61 -4.37 -7.27 4.87
CA SER A 61 -3.23 -6.48 5.33
C SER A 61 -2.41 -7.23 6.39
N GLY A 62 -3.06 -7.80 7.39
CA GLY A 62 -2.42 -8.46 8.53
C GLY A 62 -1.95 -9.89 8.23
N ASP A 63 -2.89 -10.76 7.84
CA ASP A 63 -2.60 -12.19 7.71
C ASP A 63 -1.86 -12.53 6.40
N GLU A 64 -2.20 -11.87 5.30
CA GLU A 64 -1.69 -12.20 3.96
C GLU A 64 -0.48 -11.35 3.56
N LEU A 65 -0.50 -10.05 3.83
CA LEU A 65 0.59 -9.12 3.48
C LEU A 65 1.58 -8.86 4.63
N LEU A 66 1.32 -9.43 5.81
CA LEU A 66 2.16 -9.30 7.01
C LEU A 66 2.43 -7.84 7.42
N LEU A 67 1.52 -6.94 7.07
CA LEU A 67 1.54 -5.56 7.55
C LEU A 67 1.02 -5.56 8.98
N VAL A 68 1.68 -4.82 9.85
CA VAL A 68 1.16 -4.65 11.21
C VAL A 68 -0.13 -3.86 11.11
N LEU A 69 -1.24 -4.50 11.47
CA LEU A 69 -2.54 -3.87 11.63
C LEU A 69 -3.16 -4.44 12.90
N ILE A 70 -3.04 -3.71 14.00
CA ILE A 70 -3.61 -4.12 15.28
C ILE A 70 -4.74 -3.14 15.60
N GLU A 71 -5.95 -3.67 15.76
CA GLU A 71 -7.08 -2.87 16.22
C GLU A 71 -6.83 -2.46 17.68
N LYS A 72 -6.94 -1.16 17.95
CA LYS A 72 -6.78 -0.61 19.29
C LYS A 72 -8.05 -0.87 20.09
N GLU A 73 -7.90 -1.28 21.35
CA GLU A 73 -9.00 -1.32 22.30
C GLU A 73 -9.57 0.08 22.50
N GLU A 74 -10.86 0.20 22.82
CA GLU A 74 -11.55 1.50 22.88
C GLU A 74 -10.87 2.49 23.85
N GLU A 75 -10.31 1.99 24.96
CA GLU A 75 -9.60 2.79 25.95
C GLU A 75 -8.23 3.29 25.49
N GLU A 76 -7.65 2.69 24.44
CA GLU A 76 -6.35 3.05 23.88
C GLU A 76 -6.46 4.05 22.72
N ARG A 77 -7.68 4.31 22.22
CA ARG A 77 -7.92 5.21 21.09
C ARG A 77 -7.85 6.66 21.55
N GLU A 78 -7.02 7.45 20.89
CA GLU A 78 -6.94 8.90 21.15
C GLU A 78 -8.09 9.67 20.46
N SER A 79 -8.76 9.04 19.49
CA SER A 79 -9.93 9.60 18.78
C SER A 79 -10.79 8.50 18.13
N GLU A 80 -12.00 8.82 17.69
CA GLU A 80 -12.88 7.89 16.95
C GLU A 80 -12.21 7.30 15.69
N ASN A 81 -11.25 8.01 15.10
CA ASN A 81 -10.53 7.59 13.90
C ASN A 81 -9.18 6.90 14.20
N ASP A 82 -8.77 6.84 15.47
CA ASP A 82 -7.54 6.17 15.92
C ASP A 82 -7.82 4.69 16.22
N ILE A 83 -8.25 3.98 15.18
CA ILE A 83 -8.81 2.63 15.30
C ILE A 83 -7.69 1.58 15.22
N PHE A 84 -6.60 1.86 14.51
CA PHE A 84 -5.55 0.88 14.23
C PHE A 84 -4.14 1.42 14.50
N LEU A 85 -3.36 0.64 15.24
CA LEU A 85 -1.91 0.70 15.15
C LEU A 85 -1.51 0.03 13.82
N HIS A 86 -1.06 0.83 12.86
CA HIS A 86 -0.69 0.35 11.53
C HIS A 86 0.76 0.69 11.18
N SER A 87 1.46 -0.23 10.50
CA SER A 87 2.75 0.08 9.92
C SER A 87 2.57 0.97 8.68
N THR A 88 3.54 1.84 8.41
CA THR A 88 3.66 2.62 7.16
C THR A 88 4.40 1.85 6.06
N LEU A 89 4.56 0.53 6.26
CA LEU A 89 5.30 -0.35 5.36
C LEU A 89 4.60 -0.48 4.01
N THR A 90 5.40 -0.47 2.96
CA THR A 90 5.00 -0.84 1.60
C THR A 90 5.64 -2.17 1.26
N VAL A 91 4.86 -3.15 0.84
CA VAL A 91 5.35 -4.49 0.49
C VAL A 91 5.40 -4.68 -1.01
N LEU A 92 6.48 -5.30 -1.49
CA LEU A 92 6.61 -5.76 -2.87
C LEU A 92 6.19 -7.23 -2.93
N VAL A 93 5.22 -7.53 -3.79
CA VAL A 93 4.66 -8.88 -3.97
C VAL A 93 4.86 -9.30 -5.43
N ASP A 94 5.34 -10.53 -5.65
CA ASP A 94 5.51 -11.08 -6.99
C ASP A 94 4.23 -11.68 -7.59
N GLY A 95 4.30 -12.09 -8.87
CA GLY A 95 3.16 -12.68 -9.58
C GLY A 95 2.70 -14.05 -9.04
N LEU A 96 3.43 -14.65 -8.09
CA LEU A 96 3.03 -15.86 -7.37
C LEU A 96 2.42 -15.54 -6.00
N GLY A 97 2.28 -14.27 -5.65
CA GLY A 97 1.76 -13.81 -4.36
C GLY A 97 2.80 -13.85 -3.23
N GLN A 98 4.10 -13.94 -3.53
CA GLN A 98 5.13 -13.99 -2.50
C GLN A 98 5.68 -12.60 -2.22
N ILE A 99 5.84 -12.26 -0.95
CA ILE A 99 6.50 -11.02 -0.52
C ILE A 99 8.00 -11.12 -0.85
N ARG A 100 8.49 -10.13 -1.60
CA ARG A 100 9.89 -10.02 -2.03
C ARG A 100 10.66 -8.95 -1.28
N GLY A 101 9.95 -8.01 -0.65
CA GLY A 101 10.55 -6.94 0.16
C GLY A 101 9.50 -6.13 0.90
N SER A 102 9.94 -5.42 1.92
CA SER A 102 9.13 -4.51 2.74
C SER A 102 9.93 -3.23 2.97
N TYR A 103 9.32 -2.08 2.70
CA TYR A 103 10.01 -0.80 2.67
C TYR A 103 9.21 0.25 3.44
N GLU A 104 9.87 0.97 4.34
CA GLU A 104 9.34 2.21 4.89
C GLU A 104 9.61 3.35 3.91
N ILE A 105 8.77 3.49 2.89
CA ILE A 105 9.00 4.43 1.75
C ILE A 105 9.09 5.92 2.14
N LEU A 106 8.89 6.25 3.41
CA LEU A 106 9.08 7.59 3.97
C LEU A 106 10.53 7.83 4.42
N GLU A 107 11.31 6.77 4.66
CA GLU A 107 12.73 6.84 5.00
C GLU A 107 13.60 7.13 3.77
N GLU A 108 14.77 7.72 4.00
CA GLU A 108 15.73 8.05 2.95
C GLU A 108 16.29 6.78 2.30
N GLY A 109 16.27 6.70 0.97
CA GLY A 109 16.78 5.57 0.20
C GLY A 109 15.82 4.38 0.05
N ALA A 110 14.81 4.25 0.90
CA ALA A 110 13.86 3.13 0.85
C ALA A 110 13.06 3.05 -0.46
N LEU A 111 12.76 4.20 -1.07
CA LEU A 111 12.07 4.26 -2.36
C LEU A 111 12.95 3.76 -3.51
N GLU A 112 14.24 4.13 -3.51
CA GLU A 112 15.22 3.64 -4.47
C GLU A 112 15.45 2.14 -4.33
N ASP A 113 15.52 1.62 -3.11
CA ASP A 113 15.65 0.18 -2.85
C ASP A 113 14.44 -0.60 -3.38
N ALA A 114 13.22 -0.11 -3.13
CA ALA A 114 11.99 -0.72 -3.65
C ALA A 114 11.97 -0.76 -5.19
N LEU A 115 12.43 0.30 -5.86
CA LEU A 115 12.52 0.36 -7.32
C LEU A 115 13.57 -0.61 -7.87
N ASN A 116 14.73 -0.70 -7.22
CA ASN A 116 15.80 -1.61 -7.62
C ASN A 116 15.35 -3.08 -7.54
N ASP A 117 14.66 -3.45 -6.46
CA ASP A 117 14.14 -4.81 -6.28
C ASP A 117 13.00 -5.11 -7.24
N LEU A 118 12.12 -4.15 -7.52
CA LEU A 118 11.11 -4.29 -8.56
C LEU A 118 11.76 -4.57 -9.93
N GLN A 119 12.79 -3.82 -10.30
CA GLN A 119 13.46 -4.00 -11.59
C GLN A 119 14.18 -5.36 -11.69
N ARG A 120 14.77 -5.85 -10.60
CA ARG A 120 15.34 -7.21 -10.52
C ARG A 120 14.25 -8.27 -10.75
N LEU A 121 13.11 -8.10 -10.09
CA LEU A 121 11.97 -9.01 -10.21
C LEU A 121 11.42 -9.05 -11.64
N GLU A 122 11.22 -7.89 -12.28
CA GLU A 122 10.72 -7.81 -13.66
C GLU A 122 11.73 -8.35 -14.69
N SER A 123 13.02 -8.17 -14.47
CA SER A 123 14.07 -8.71 -15.35
C SER A 123 14.32 -10.20 -15.18
N GLY A 124 13.72 -10.85 -14.18
CA GLY A 124 13.98 -12.25 -13.83
C GLY A 124 15.38 -12.50 -13.28
N THR A 125 16.08 -11.44 -12.88
CA THR A 125 17.43 -11.53 -12.30
C THR A 125 17.27 -11.69 -10.79
N ASN A 126 17.36 -12.94 -10.32
CA ASN A 126 17.28 -13.29 -8.90
C ASN A 126 18.64 -13.13 -8.22
#